data_AF-A0A0C9TNT4-F1
#
_entry.id   AF-A0A0C9TNT4-F1
#
_cell.length_a   1.000
_cell.length_b   1.000
_cell.length_c   1.000
_cell.angle_alpha   90.00
_cell.angle_beta   90.00
_cell.angle_gamma   90.00
#
_symmetry.space_group_name_H-M   'P 1'
#
loop_
_entity.id
_entity.type
_entity.pdbx_description
1 polymer ?
#
loop_
_entity_poly.entity_id
_entity_poly.type
_entity_poly.pdbx_seq_one_letter_code
_entity_poly.pdbx_strand_id
1 'polypeptide(L)'
;MAPAAPPEPEENPYKLLDISQEATDAEIRTAYRTRSLKVHPDRNRNDPNAAQKFYALTTASTLLLDPLRRLALDAQLRLAEAKKARFASYDTKRKALVTELEEREREFKKARQEKAKENAAREGENDRVKEAGRRMREERERQREELARAKLEEARIDAEEEATDANAPPPLGPYDTTIRVKFTLSAFPSLSTASALASHLRRFGEIDEGAVVLSIKPKKPSKKKKAQLQDKGADEEGKGEGEKLVNAVVPFAQISSTFGAISSGPTLKEQGMEVSWVGGSEPPILGWLRDRGELGGRPQSTNPASTSSNNAPGEAQTTNVANGVKFSTFPSTFPSIPSFEPLPPAAKATSAMDFESITLLRLREAERARLEREILEAEARGEEV
;
A
#
# COMPACT_ATOMS: atom_id res chain seq x y z
N MET A 1 -32.14 91.37 -14.66
CA MET A 1 -32.83 90.82 -15.84
C MET A 1 -31.85 90.91 -17.00
N ALA A 2 -31.09 89.84 -17.25
CA ALA A 2 -30.16 89.79 -18.39
C ALA A 2 -30.98 89.57 -19.68
N PRO A 3 -30.64 90.22 -20.81
CA PRO A 3 -31.36 90.00 -22.06
C PRO A 3 -31.11 88.57 -22.53
N ALA A 4 -32.20 87.85 -22.83
CA ALA A 4 -32.17 86.51 -23.41
C ALA A 4 -31.36 86.55 -24.71
N ALA A 5 -30.31 85.71 -24.79
CA ALA A 5 -29.59 85.48 -26.02
C ALA A 5 -30.58 85.01 -27.11
N PRO A 6 -30.52 85.55 -28.34
CA PRO A 6 -31.36 85.07 -29.42
C PRO A 6 -31.14 83.56 -29.61
N PRO A 7 -32.19 82.78 -29.95
CA PRO A 7 -32.04 81.36 -30.22
C PRO A 7 -31.13 81.19 -31.43
N GLU A 8 -29.89 80.78 -31.18
CA GLU A 8 -28.96 80.40 -32.24
C GLU A 8 -29.60 79.27 -33.04
N PRO A 9 -29.76 79.39 -34.38
CA PRO A 9 -30.17 78.27 -35.18
C PRO A 9 -29.01 77.25 -35.19
N GLU A 10 -29.03 76.29 -34.27
CA GLU A 10 -28.09 75.15 -34.22
C GLU A 10 -28.19 74.24 -35.46
N GLU A 11 -29.10 74.55 -36.38
CA GLU A 11 -29.30 73.85 -37.63
C GLU A 11 -28.45 74.45 -38.75
N ASN A 12 -27.71 73.57 -39.45
CA ASN A 12 -26.94 73.92 -40.64
C ASN A 12 -27.81 74.73 -41.63
N PRO A 13 -27.41 75.96 -42.01
CA PRO A 13 -28.24 76.86 -42.82
C PRO A 13 -28.53 76.32 -44.22
N TYR A 14 -27.67 75.45 -44.75
CA TYR A 14 -27.92 74.73 -46.00
C TYR A 14 -29.10 73.75 -45.85
N LYS A 15 -29.18 73.02 -44.72
CA LYS A 15 -30.33 72.14 -44.40
C LYS A 15 -31.60 72.95 -44.14
N LEU A 16 -31.46 74.11 -43.47
CA LEU A 16 -32.56 75.03 -43.23
C LEU A 16 -33.08 75.68 -44.52
N LEU A 17 -32.34 75.65 -45.64
CA LEU A 17 -32.83 76.10 -46.96
C LEU A 17 -33.11 74.97 -47.97
N ASP A 18 -32.86 73.70 -47.61
CA ASP A 18 -32.90 72.50 -48.51
C ASP A 18 -31.91 72.51 -49.66
N ILE A 19 -30.80 73.19 -49.50
CA ILE A 19 -29.83 73.36 -50.57
C ILE A 19 -28.57 72.57 -50.27
N SER A 20 -27.87 72.18 -51.33
CA SER A 20 -26.52 71.62 -51.21
C SER A 20 -25.54 72.70 -50.71
N GLN A 21 -24.45 72.28 -50.07
CA GLN A 21 -23.34 73.18 -49.71
C GLN A 21 -22.70 73.82 -50.96
N GLU A 22 -22.81 73.14 -52.12
CA GLU A 22 -22.32 73.60 -53.43
C GLU A 22 -23.30 74.54 -54.16
N ALA A 23 -24.44 74.91 -53.55
CA ALA A 23 -25.47 75.71 -54.20
C ALA A 23 -24.96 77.12 -54.58
N THR A 24 -25.44 77.63 -55.71
CA THR A 24 -25.11 78.99 -56.17
C THR A 24 -25.93 80.06 -55.45
N ASP A 25 -25.47 81.31 -55.45
CA ASP A 25 -26.20 82.43 -54.83
C ASP A 25 -27.60 82.63 -55.43
N ALA A 26 -27.78 82.31 -56.71
CA ALA A 26 -29.08 82.33 -57.37
C ALA A 26 -30.03 81.27 -56.77
N GLU A 27 -29.52 80.08 -56.50
CA GLU A 27 -30.26 78.97 -55.87
C GLU A 27 -30.60 79.27 -54.41
N ILE A 28 -29.70 79.91 -53.67
CA ILE A 28 -29.97 80.37 -52.29
C ILE A 28 -31.17 81.35 -52.28
N ARG A 29 -31.21 82.30 -53.23
CA ARG A 29 -32.30 83.29 -53.33
C ARG A 29 -33.62 82.66 -53.78
N THR A 30 -33.60 81.67 -54.67
CA THR A 30 -34.83 80.96 -55.09
C THR A 30 -35.36 80.06 -53.99
N ALA A 31 -34.48 79.34 -53.28
CA ALA A 31 -34.83 78.50 -52.13
C ALA A 31 -35.42 79.33 -50.99
N TYR A 32 -34.80 80.47 -50.64
CA TYR A 32 -35.33 81.40 -49.64
C TYR A 32 -36.72 81.90 -50.02
N ARG A 33 -36.93 82.39 -51.25
CA ARG A 33 -38.26 82.84 -51.71
C ARG A 33 -39.32 81.74 -51.58
N THR A 34 -38.98 80.53 -51.99
CA THR A 34 -39.91 79.39 -51.96
C THR A 34 -40.25 78.95 -50.52
N ARG A 35 -39.25 78.88 -49.63
CA ARG A 35 -39.46 78.49 -48.22
C ARG A 35 -40.13 79.60 -47.41
N SER A 36 -39.76 80.85 -47.63
CA SER A 36 -40.37 82.02 -46.95
C SER A 36 -41.86 82.14 -47.23
N LEU A 37 -42.32 81.86 -48.46
CA LEU A 37 -43.75 81.81 -48.76
C LEU A 37 -44.49 80.69 -48.00
N LYS A 38 -43.82 79.58 -47.69
CA LYS A 38 -44.41 78.46 -46.94
C LYS A 38 -44.53 78.77 -45.45
N VAL A 39 -43.60 79.52 -44.87
CA VAL A 39 -43.53 79.80 -43.42
C VAL A 39 -43.96 81.24 -43.05
N HIS A 40 -44.43 82.04 -44.02
CA HIS A 40 -44.71 83.45 -43.79
C HIS A 40 -45.73 83.66 -42.65
N PRO A 41 -45.44 84.51 -41.64
CA PRO A 41 -46.29 84.68 -40.47
C PRO A 41 -47.69 85.21 -40.79
N ASP A 42 -47.83 85.98 -41.88
CA ASP A 42 -49.13 86.48 -42.35
C ASP A 42 -50.03 85.37 -42.93
N ARG A 43 -49.44 84.38 -43.61
CA ARG A 43 -50.18 83.26 -44.21
C ARG A 43 -50.46 82.15 -43.21
N ASN A 44 -49.60 82.01 -42.20
CA ASN A 44 -49.67 80.98 -41.17
C ASN A 44 -50.00 81.57 -39.80
N ARG A 45 -51.07 82.38 -39.72
CA ARG A 45 -51.48 83.08 -38.48
C ARG A 45 -51.84 82.14 -37.31
N ASN A 46 -52.05 80.85 -37.60
CA ASN A 46 -52.38 79.81 -36.63
C ASN A 46 -51.15 79.07 -36.08
N ASP A 47 -49.95 79.19 -36.69
CA ASP A 47 -48.73 78.53 -36.19
C ASP A 47 -47.90 79.53 -35.36
N PRO A 48 -47.81 79.36 -34.01
CA PRO A 48 -47.02 80.25 -33.17
C PRO A 48 -45.51 80.20 -33.47
N ASN A 49 -45.05 79.13 -34.13
CA ASN A 49 -43.64 78.96 -34.50
C ASN A 49 -43.33 79.50 -35.91
N ALA A 50 -44.32 79.97 -36.67
CA ALA A 50 -44.10 80.51 -38.02
C ALA A 50 -43.15 81.72 -38.01
N ALA A 51 -43.30 82.61 -37.03
CA ALA A 51 -42.41 83.77 -36.87
C ALA A 51 -40.96 83.36 -36.58
N GLN A 52 -40.75 82.36 -35.72
CA GLN A 52 -39.41 81.84 -35.39
C GLN A 52 -38.75 81.15 -36.59
N LYS A 53 -39.49 80.29 -37.30
CA LYS A 53 -39.00 79.61 -38.51
C LYS A 53 -38.66 80.61 -39.63
N PHE A 54 -39.49 81.64 -39.81
CA PHE A 54 -39.24 82.71 -40.77
C PHE A 54 -37.99 83.52 -40.41
N TYR A 55 -37.80 83.83 -39.13
CA TYR A 55 -36.60 84.49 -38.63
C TYR A 55 -35.34 83.64 -38.86
N ALA A 56 -35.39 82.35 -38.55
CA ALA A 56 -34.29 81.42 -38.78
C ALA A 56 -33.93 81.33 -40.28
N LEU A 57 -34.94 81.23 -41.17
CA LEU A 57 -34.75 81.21 -42.62
C LEU A 57 -34.13 82.51 -43.16
N THR A 58 -34.57 83.65 -42.64
CA THR A 58 -34.03 84.97 -43.01
C THR A 58 -32.57 85.10 -42.58
N THR A 59 -32.27 84.65 -41.36
CA THR A 59 -30.92 84.65 -40.81
C THR A 59 -29.99 83.74 -41.60
N ALA A 60 -30.42 82.51 -41.91
CA ALA A 60 -29.68 81.55 -42.73
C ALA A 60 -29.42 82.08 -44.15
N SER A 61 -30.42 82.66 -44.81
CA SER A 61 -30.23 83.23 -46.14
C SER A 61 -29.28 84.43 -46.12
N THR A 62 -29.34 85.28 -45.09
CA THR A 62 -28.44 86.44 -44.94
C THR A 62 -27.00 85.99 -44.68
N LEU A 63 -26.83 84.91 -43.90
CA LEU A 63 -25.53 84.32 -43.62
C LEU A 63 -24.86 83.72 -44.86
N LEU A 64 -25.63 83.01 -45.70
CA LEU A 64 -25.13 82.35 -46.89
C LEU A 64 -24.91 83.28 -48.09
N LEU A 65 -25.60 84.43 -48.13
CA LEU A 65 -25.42 85.44 -49.18
C LEU A 65 -24.16 86.31 -48.98
N ASP A 66 -23.60 86.34 -47.78
CA ASP A 66 -22.33 87.02 -47.50
C ASP A 66 -21.15 86.04 -47.74
N PRO A 67 -20.26 86.31 -48.72
CA PRO A 67 -19.19 85.38 -49.08
C PRO A 67 -18.19 85.13 -47.94
N LEU A 68 -17.92 86.12 -47.08
CA LEU A 68 -16.98 85.95 -45.97
C LEU A 68 -17.57 85.06 -44.88
N ARG A 69 -18.85 85.26 -44.57
CA ARG A 69 -19.56 84.47 -43.56
C ARG A 69 -19.82 83.04 -44.04
N ARG A 70 -20.15 82.86 -45.32
CA ARG A 70 -20.29 81.55 -45.96
C ARG A 70 -18.99 80.76 -45.88
N LEU A 71 -17.85 81.38 -46.22
CA LEU A 71 -16.54 80.73 -46.15
C LEU A 71 -16.17 80.29 -44.72
N ALA A 72 -16.42 81.14 -43.72
CA ALA A 72 -16.16 80.80 -42.32
C ALA A 72 -17.02 79.61 -41.85
N LEU A 73 -18.30 79.58 -42.26
CA LEU A 73 -19.21 78.49 -41.96
C LEU A 73 -18.80 77.18 -42.65
N ASP A 74 -18.42 77.24 -43.92
CA ASP A 74 -17.96 76.08 -44.68
C ASP A 74 -16.70 75.49 -44.05
N ALA A 75 -15.78 76.34 -43.59
CA ALA A 75 -14.59 75.92 -42.85
C ALA A 75 -14.96 75.22 -41.52
N GLN A 76 -15.92 75.76 -40.76
CA GLN A 76 -16.39 75.15 -39.52
C GLN A 76 -17.06 73.79 -39.75
N LEU A 77 -17.92 73.67 -40.77
CA LEU A 77 -18.57 72.42 -41.12
C LEU A 77 -17.54 71.36 -41.53
N ARG A 78 -16.56 71.73 -42.36
CA ARG A 78 -15.49 70.82 -42.77
C ARG A 78 -14.64 70.35 -41.59
N LEU A 79 -14.31 71.24 -40.66
CA LEU A 79 -13.59 70.87 -39.44
C LEU A 79 -14.40 69.94 -38.54
N ALA A 80 -15.70 70.21 -38.38
CA ALA A 80 -16.60 69.34 -37.60
C ALA A 80 -16.73 67.94 -38.21
N GLU A 81 -16.85 67.84 -39.54
CA GLU A 81 -16.89 66.57 -40.26
C GLU A 81 -15.56 65.81 -40.16
N ALA A 82 -14.42 66.49 -40.31
CA ALA A 82 -13.10 65.89 -40.15
C ALA A 82 -12.88 65.35 -38.72
N LYS A 83 -13.28 66.12 -37.70
CA LYS A 83 -13.25 65.67 -36.30
C LYS A 83 -14.12 64.43 -36.10
N LYS A 84 -15.36 64.46 -36.58
CA LYS A 84 -16.28 63.30 -36.49
C LYS A 84 -15.71 62.05 -37.17
N ALA A 85 -15.08 62.21 -38.34
CA ALA A 85 -14.44 61.11 -39.05
C ALA A 85 -13.24 60.55 -38.28
N ARG A 86 -12.38 61.41 -37.73
CA ARG A 86 -11.27 61.00 -36.86
C ARG A 86 -11.77 60.23 -35.65
N PHE A 87 -12.73 60.76 -34.89
CA PHE A 87 -13.31 60.09 -33.72
C PHE A 87 -13.94 58.74 -34.08
N ALA A 88 -14.69 58.66 -35.19
CA ALA A 88 -15.25 57.39 -35.65
C ALA A 88 -14.17 56.35 -35.94
N SER A 89 -13.03 56.76 -36.52
CA SER A 89 -11.90 55.86 -36.77
C SER A 89 -11.18 55.40 -35.49
N TYR A 90 -11.14 56.24 -34.45
CA TYR A 90 -10.61 55.85 -33.15
C TYR A 90 -11.54 54.89 -32.42
N ASP A 91 -12.84 55.10 -32.50
CA ASP A 91 -13.84 54.22 -31.88
C ASP A 91 -13.84 52.82 -32.50
N THR A 92 -13.68 52.71 -33.83
CA THR A 92 -13.57 51.39 -34.48
C THR A 92 -12.30 50.66 -34.06
N LYS A 93 -11.15 51.36 -34.04
CA LYS A 93 -9.87 50.80 -33.55
C LYS A 93 -9.96 50.36 -32.10
N ARG A 94 -10.54 51.19 -31.23
CA ARG A 94 -10.72 50.87 -29.81
C ARG A 94 -11.60 49.64 -29.64
N LYS A 95 -12.72 49.55 -30.36
CA LYS A 95 -13.60 48.37 -30.30
C LYS A 95 -12.88 47.12 -30.77
N ALA A 96 -12.13 47.18 -31.88
CA ALA A 96 -11.35 46.05 -32.39
C ALA A 96 -10.31 45.55 -31.38
N LEU A 97 -9.57 46.47 -30.74
CA LEU A 97 -8.59 46.11 -29.71
C LEU A 97 -9.25 45.46 -28.48
N VAL A 98 -10.41 45.96 -28.05
CA VAL A 98 -11.16 45.37 -26.94
C VAL A 98 -11.64 43.96 -27.29
N THR A 99 -12.21 43.76 -28.48
CA THR A 99 -12.68 42.44 -28.91
C THR A 99 -11.53 41.44 -29.06
N GLU A 100 -10.41 41.86 -29.64
CA GLU A 100 -9.21 41.02 -29.78
C GLU A 100 -8.65 40.62 -28.40
N LEU A 101 -8.62 41.55 -27.44
CA LEU A 101 -8.16 41.30 -26.08
C LEU A 101 -9.09 40.31 -25.37
N GLU A 102 -10.41 40.52 -25.45
CA GLU A 102 -11.40 39.60 -24.87
C GLU A 102 -11.33 38.19 -25.47
N GLU A 103 -11.11 38.08 -26.78
CA GLU A 103 -10.92 36.80 -27.47
C GLU A 103 -9.66 36.10 -26.98
N ARG A 104 -8.54 36.83 -26.91
CA ARG A 104 -7.27 36.29 -26.41
C ARG A 104 -7.38 35.83 -24.95
N GLU A 105 -8.07 36.59 -24.10
CA GLU A 105 -8.34 36.20 -22.71
C GLU A 105 -9.22 34.96 -22.64
N ARG A 106 -10.25 34.87 -23.49
CA ARG A 106 -11.14 33.71 -23.58
C ARG A 106 -10.38 32.47 -24.03
N GLU A 107 -9.54 32.59 -25.04
CA GLU A 107 -8.68 31.51 -25.54
C GLU A 107 -7.69 31.04 -24.48
N PHE A 108 -7.01 31.97 -23.81
CA PHE A 108 -6.10 31.64 -22.72
C PHE A 108 -6.83 30.90 -21.57
N LYS A 109 -8.01 31.39 -21.18
CA LYS A 109 -8.83 30.75 -20.15
C LYS A 109 -9.31 29.36 -20.59
N LYS A 110 -9.74 29.21 -21.86
CA LYS A 110 -10.16 27.94 -22.43
C LYS A 110 -9.00 26.94 -22.46
N ALA A 111 -7.83 27.34 -22.95
CA ALA A 111 -6.63 26.50 -22.99
C ALA A 111 -6.19 26.06 -21.59
N ARG A 112 -6.24 26.97 -20.60
CA ARG A 112 -5.95 26.63 -19.19
C ARG A 112 -6.95 25.62 -18.63
N GLN A 113 -8.25 25.80 -18.91
CA GLN A 113 -9.29 24.87 -18.47
C GLN A 113 -9.17 23.50 -19.13
N GLU A 114 -8.87 23.45 -20.42
CA GLU A 114 -8.66 22.22 -21.17
C GLU A 114 -7.45 21.45 -20.64
N LYS A 115 -6.31 22.12 -20.45
CA LYS A 115 -5.12 21.52 -19.84
C LYS A 115 -5.37 21.02 -18.41
N ALA A 116 -6.17 21.73 -17.62
CA ALA A 116 -6.55 21.28 -16.28
C ALA A 116 -7.44 20.03 -16.32
N LYS A 117 -8.41 19.97 -17.25
CA LYS A 117 -9.24 18.79 -17.46
C LYS A 117 -8.44 17.59 -17.94
N GLU A 118 -7.51 17.79 -18.88
CA GLU A 118 -6.60 16.75 -19.37
C GLU A 118 -5.73 16.20 -18.23
N ASN A 119 -5.11 17.07 -17.43
CA ASN A 119 -4.33 16.65 -16.27
C ASN A 119 -5.18 15.87 -15.26
N ALA A 120 -6.40 16.33 -14.96
CA ALA A 120 -7.30 15.63 -14.04
C ALA A 120 -7.73 14.24 -14.59
N ALA A 121 -7.97 14.13 -15.90
CA ALA A 121 -8.26 12.86 -16.54
C ALA A 121 -7.07 11.90 -16.44
N ARG A 122 -5.86 12.39 -16.74
CA ARG A 122 -4.61 11.62 -16.62
C ARG A 122 -4.33 11.18 -15.18
N GLU A 123 -4.59 12.05 -14.20
CA GLU A 123 -4.49 11.70 -12.78
C GLU A 123 -5.50 10.63 -12.39
N GLY A 124 -6.76 10.75 -12.84
CA GLY A 124 -7.78 9.73 -12.62
C GLY A 124 -7.43 8.36 -13.24
N GLU A 125 -6.84 8.33 -14.43
CA GLU A 125 -6.32 7.09 -15.04
C GLU A 125 -5.15 6.52 -14.25
N ASN A 126 -4.18 7.36 -13.87
CA ASN A 126 -3.05 6.94 -13.06
C ASN A 126 -3.49 6.34 -11.72
N ASP A 127 -4.50 6.93 -11.07
CA ASP A 127 -5.02 6.44 -9.80
C ASP A 127 -5.78 5.12 -9.95
N ARG A 128 -6.53 4.92 -11.05
CA ARG A 128 -7.11 3.61 -11.39
C ARG A 128 -6.05 2.53 -11.58
N VAL A 129 -4.95 2.86 -12.28
CA VAL A 129 -3.83 1.92 -12.49
C VAL A 129 -3.14 1.59 -11.16
N LYS A 130 -2.89 2.59 -10.31
CA LYS A 130 -2.32 2.38 -8.97
C LYS A 130 -3.23 1.53 -8.09
N GLU A 131 -4.54 1.75 -8.13
CA GLU A 131 -5.51 1.00 -7.35
C GLU A 131 -5.62 -0.44 -7.85
N ALA A 132 -5.68 -0.67 -9.15
CA ALA A 132 -5.63 -2.01 -9.74
C ALA A 132 -4.31 -2.73 -9.35
N GLY A 133 -3.18 -2.04 -9.42
CA GLY A 133 -1.88 -2.57 -9.00
C GLY A 133 -1.77 -2.82 -7.48
N ARG A 134 -2.53 -2.10 -6.65
CA ARG A 134 -2.65 -2.37 -5.21
C ARG A 134 -3.47 -3.64 -4.97
N ARG A 135 -4.64 -3.75 -5.58
CA ARG A 135 -5.52 -4.92 -5.46
C ARG A 135 -4.83 -6.21 -5.89
N MET A 136 -4.11 -6.18 -7.02
CA MET A 136 -3.32 -7.33 -7.48
C MET A 136 -2.22 -7.75 -6.50
N ARG A 137 -1.58 -6.80 -5.80
CA ARG A 137 -0.55 -7.12 -4.79
C ARG A 137 -1.16 -7.71 -3.53
N GLU A 138 -2.24 -7.12 -3.04
CA GLU A 138 -2.98 -7.62 -1.88
C GLU A 138 -3.53 -9.03 -2.14
N GLU A 139 -4.06 -9.28 -3.33
CA GLU A 139 -4.55 -10.62 -3.71
C GLU A 139 -3.42 -11.64 -3.81
N ARG A 140 -2.28 -11.28 -4.43
CA ARG A 140 -1.10 -12.15 -4.49
C ARG A 140 -0.51 -12.45 -3.12
N GLU A 141 -0.50 -11.46 -2.23
CA GLU A 141 -0.05 -11.61 -0.85
C GLU A 141 -0.98 -12.53 -0.06
N ARG A 142 -2.30 -12.35 -0.20
CA ARG A 142 -3.31 -13.21 0.42
C ARG A 142 -3.20 -14.65 -0.05
N GLN A 143 -3.03 -14.89 -1.35
CA GLN A 143 -2.81 -16.23 -1.90
C GLN A 143 -1.52 -16.86 -1.35
N ARG A 144 -0.44 -16.07 -1.22
CA ARG A 144 0.82 -16.56 -0.64
C ARG A 144 0.68 -16.92 0.83
N GLU A 145 -0.05 -16.10 1.60
CA GLU A 145 -0.31 -16.37 3.01
C GLU A 145 -1.20 -17.61 3.19
N GLU A 146 -2.23 -17.76 2.34
CA GLU A 146 -3.09 -18.95 2.33
C GLU A 146 -2.30 -20.22 2.00
N LEU A 147 -1.46 -20.18 0.96
CA LEU A 147 -0.56 -21.29 0.63
C LEU A 147 0.44 -21.58 1.77
N ALA A 148 0.97 -20.55 2.43
CA ALA A 148 1.87 -20.73 3.56
C ALA A 148 1.17 -21.37 4.76
N ARG A 149 -0.08 -20.98 5.05
CA ARG A 149 -0.91 -21.60 6.08
C ARG A 149 -1.26 -23.04 5.75
N ALA A 150 -1.66 -23.32 4.50
CA ALA A 150 -1.93 -24.68 4.03
C ALA A 150 -0.68 -25.58 4.18
N LYS A 151 0.49 -25.07 3.78
CA LYS A 151 1.76 -25.80 3.92
C LYS A 151 2.14 -26.04 5.39
N LEU A 152 1.84 -25.09 6.28
CA LEU A 152 2.08 -25.26 7.71
C LEU A 152 1.11 -26.28 8.34
N GLU A 153 -0.15 -26.29 7.90
CA GLU A 153 -1.14 -27.29 8.32
C GLU A 153 -0.77 -28.69 7.84
N GLU A 154 -0.36 -28.82 6.57
CA GLU A 154 0.17 -30.06 5.99
C GLU A 154 1.36 -30.56 6.80
N ALA A 155 2.35 -29.70 7.06
CA ALA A 155 3.49 -30.05 7.91
C ALA A 155 3.10 -30.41 9.36
N ARG A 156 1.99 -29.87 9.89
CA ARG A 156 1.48 -30.24 11.23
C ARG A 156 0.86 -31.63 11.20
N ILE A 157 0.08 -31.95 10.16
CA ILE A 157 -0.53 -33.27 9.96
C ILE A 157 0.57 -34.32 9.77
N ASP A 158 1.56 -34.05 8.91
CA ASP A 158 2.69 -34.95 8.69
C ASP A 158 3.47 -35.21 9.99
N ALA A 159 3.71 -34.16 10.80
CA ALA A 159 4.37 -34.30 12.09
C ALA A 159 3.53 -35.06 13.12
N GLU A 160 2.20 -34.90 13.09
CA GLU A 160 1.28 -35.66 13.93
C GLU A 160 1.24 -37.14 13.51
N GLU A 161 1.23 -37.42 12.21
CA GLU A 161 1.30 -38.78 11.65
C GLU A 161 2.64 -39.46 12.00
N GLU A 162 3.79 -38.78 11.82
CA GLU A 162 5.09 -39.28 12.28
C GLU A 162 5.14 -39.51 13.79
N ALA A 163 4.51 -38.64 14.60
CA ALA A 163 4.45 -38.83 16.05
C ALA A 163 3.58 -40.05 16.44
N THR A 164 2.53 -40.36 15.68
CA THR A 164 1.75 -41.59 15.90
C THR A 164 2.51 -42.85 15.53
N ASP A 165 3.28 -42.83 14.44
CA ASP A 165 4.09 -43.99 14.00
C ASP A 165 5.29 -44.22 14.95
N ALA A 166 5.91 -43.16 15.47
CA ALA A 166 6.95 -43.25 16.49
C ALA A 166 6.48 -43.87 17.82
N ASN A 167 5.16 -43.87 18.08
CA ASN A 167 4.55 -44.45 19.27
C ASN A 167 3.90 -45.82 19.02
N ALA A 168 4.19 -46.45 17.87
CA ALA A 168 3.77 -47.81 17.56
C ALA A 168 4.60 -48.87 18.32
N PRO A 169 4.00 -49.98 18.78
CA PRO A 169 4.73 -51.03 19.48
C PRO A 169 5.68 -51.77 18.53
N PRO A 170 6.93 -52.05 18.96
CA PRO A 170 7.83 -52.87 18.17
C PRO A 170 7.25 -54.28 17.96
N PRO A 171 7.44 -54.89 16.79
CA PRO A 171 6.90 -56.21 16.50
C PRO A 171 7.53 -57.28 17.39
N LEU A 172 6.74 -58.27 17.79
CA LEU A 172 7.19 -59.38 18.63
C LEU A 172 8.14 -60.31 17.85
N GLY A 173 9.28 -60.64 18.46
CA GLY A 173 10.19 -61.65 17.96
C GLY A 173 9.67 -63.09 18.19
N PRO A 174 10.16 -64.08 17.42
CA PRO A 174 9.64 -65.45 17.45
C PRO A 174 9.88 -66.19 18.78
N TYR A 175 10.81 -65.71 19.61
CA TYR A 175 11.16 -66.32 20.89
C TYR A 175 10.78 -65.45 22.10
N ASP A 176 10.13 -64.31 21.88
CA ASP A 176 9.85 -63.33 22.94
C ASP A 176 8.80 -63.87 23.92
N THR A 177 7.94 -64.80 23.49
CA THR A 177 6.98 -65.48 24.37
C THR A 177 7.54 -66.79 24.94
N THR A 178 8.86 -67.01 24.89
CA THR A 178 9.47 -68.27 25.34
C THR A 178 10.48 -68.07 26.46
N ILE A 179 10.35 -68.88 27.51
CA ILE A 179 11.28 -68.89 28.64
C ILE A 179 12.08 -70.19 28.68
N ARG A 180 13.27 -70.10 29.26
CA ARG A 180 14.12 -71.24 29.60
C ARG A 180 14.04 -71.44 31.09
N VAL A 181 13.70 -72.67 31.50
CA VAL A 181 13.58 -73.07 32.90
C VAL A 181 14.61 -74.13 33.20
N LYS A 182 15.35 -73.99 34.29
CA LYS A 182 16.35 -74.96 34.76
C LYS A 182 16.11 -75.31 36.22
N PHE A 183 15.99 -76.59 36.52
CA PHE A 183 15.78 -77.06 37.90
C PHE A 183 16.33 -78.47 38.07
N THR A 184 16.51 -78.91 39.32
CA THR A 184 16.91 -80.28 39.63
C THR A 184 15.69 -81.14 39.94
N LEU A 185 15.65 -82.39 39.45
CA LEU A 185 14.54 -83.32 39.76
C LEU A 185 14.44 -83.66 41.26
N SER A 186 15.53 -83.51 42.03
CA SER A 186 15.51 -83.68 43.48
C SER A 186 14.68 -82.60 44.20
N ALA A 187 14.62 -81.39 43.65
CA ALA A 187 13.80 -80.31 44.17
C ALA A 187 12.33 -80.44 43.72
N PHE A 188 12.12 -80.96 42.50
CA PHE A 188 10.79 -81.15 41.93
C PHE A 188 10.61 -82.52 41.26
N PRO A 189 10.37 -83.60 42.04
CA PRO A 189 10.21 -84.95 41.49
C PRO A 189 9.00 -85.10 40.56
N SER A 190 7.95 -84.33 40.80
CA SER A 190 6.69 -84.36 40.03
C SER A 190 6.76 -83.62 38.69
N LEU A 191 7.79 -82.80 38.45
CA LEU A 191 7.93 -81.97 37.24
C LEU A 191 8.78 -82.66 36.14
N SER A 192 8.72 -83.99 36.05
CA SER A 192 9.49 -84.78 35.09
C SER A 192 8.90 -84.80 33.68
N THR A 193 7.63 -84.40 33.52
CA THR A 193 6.88 -84.43 32.25
C THR A 193 6.54 -83.01 31.80
N ALA A 194 6.51 -82.78 30.48
CA ALA A 194 6.18 -81.50 29.88
C ALA A 194 4.83 -80.93 30.38
N SER A 195 3.78 -81.76 30.45
CA SER A 195 2.45 -81.36 30.93
C SER A 195 2.42 -81.03 32.44
N ALA A 196 3.24 -81.71 33.26
CA ALA A 196 3.37 -81.39 34.68
C ALA A 196 4.08 -80.05 34.90
N LEU A 197 5.13 -79.77 34.11
CA LEU A 197 5.83 -78.48 34.13
C LEU A 197 4.93 -77.35 33.62
N ALA A 198 4.18 -77.60 32.54
CA ALA A 198 3.18 -76.65 32.05
C ALA A 198 2.13 -76.36 33.11
N SER A 199 1.55 -77.40 33.75
CA SER A 199 0.55 -77.24 34.81
C SER A 199 1.06 -76.41 36.00
N HIS A 200 2.34 -76.55 36.36
CA HIS A 200 2.96 -75.76 37.41
C HIS A 200 3.12 -74.29 37.02
N LEU A 201 3.50 -74.03 35.77
CA LEU A 201 3.72 -72.68 35.25
C LEU A 201 2.45 -71.99 34.73
N ARG A 202 1.33 -72.72 34.63
CA ARG A 202 0.00 -72.17 34.27
C ARG A 202 -0.47 -71.04 35.18
N ARG A 203 0.05 -70.94 36.41
CA ARG A 203 -0.21 -69.81 37.32
C ARG A 203 0.20 -68.46 36.70
N PHE A 204 1.18 -68.47 35.80
CA PHE A 204 1.65 -67.27 35.12
C PHE A 204 0.93 -67.01 33.78
N GLY A 205 0.33 -68.04 33.17
CA GLY A 205 -0.55 -67.90 32.01
C GLY A 205 -0.64 -69.16 31.15
N GLU A 206 -1.35 -69.06 30.02
CA GLU A 206 -1.53 -70.19 29.09
C GLU A 206 -0.21 -70.57 28.41
N ILE A 207 0.06 -71.88 28.38
CA ILE A 207 1.28 -72.49 27.85
C ILE A 207 0.87 -73.45 26.75
N ASP A 208 1.58 -73.40 25.61
CA ASP A 208 1.43 -74.39 24.56
C ASP A 208 2.18 -75.66 24.96
N GLU A 209 1.46 -76.61 25.58
CA GLU A 209 2.03 -77.85 26.10
C GLU A 209 2.71 -78.69 25.00
N GLY A 210 2.24 -78.59 23.75
CA GLY A 210 2.80 -79.32 22.62
C GLY A 210 4.17 -78.80 22.18
N ALA A 211 4.47 -77.55 22.48
CA ALA A 211 5.73 -76.89 22.14
C ALA A 211 6.74 -76.84 23.31
N VAL A 212 6.40 -77.42 24.47
CA VAL A 212 7.33 -77.53 25.61
C VAL A 212 8.39 -78.58 25.33
N VAL A 213 9.65 -78.14 25.22
CA VAL A 213 10.79 -79.04 25.01
C VAL A 213 11.52 -79.23 26.33
N LEU A 214 11.52 -80.47 26.85
CA LEU A 214 12.13 -80.81 28.13
C LEU A 214 13.32 -81.77 27.94
N SER A 215 14.50 -81.37 28.45
CA SER A 215 15.74 -82.15 28.37
C SER A 215 16.26 -82.46 29.77
N ILE A 216 16.20 -83.73 30.16
CA ILE A 216 16.73 -84.23 31.44
C ILE A 216 18.14 -84.77 31.20
N LYS A 217 19.13 -84.21 31.89
CA LYS A 217 20.53 -84.67 31.82
C LYS A 217 21.06 -84.97 33.22
N PRO A 218 21.94 -85.97 33.41
CA PRO A 218 22.61 -86.15 34.68
C PRO A 218 23.45 -84.90 35.01
N LYS A 219 23.29 -84.34 36.22
CA LYS A 219 24.03 -83.16 36.65
C LYS A 219 25.49 -83.56 36.80
N LYS A 220 26.33 -83.04 35.90
CA LYS A 220 27.79 -83.27 35.97
C LYS A 220 28.31 -82.67 37.29
N PRO A 221 29.17 -83.39 38.04
CA PRO A 221 29.75 -82.85 39.27
C PRO A 221 30.52 -81.56 38.96
N SER A 222 30.33 -80.52 39.78
CA SER A 222 31.05 -79.25 39.63
C SER A 222 32.57 -79.48 39.75
N LYS A 223 33.39 -78.70 39.03
CA LYS A 223 34.87 -78.81 39.04
C LYS A 223 35.47 -78.81 40.45
N LYS A 224 34.82 -78.21 41.46
CA LYS A 224 35.24 -78.23 42.88
C LYS A 224 35.01 -79.59 43.57
N LYS A 225 33.99 -80.37 43.20
CA LYS A 225 33.68 -81.68 43.79
C LYS A 225 34.46 -82.84 43.13
N LYS A 226 35.05 -82.60 41.95
CA LYS A 226 35.93 -83.54 41.25
C LYS A 226 37.33 -83.69 41.88
N ALA A 227 37.78 -82.69 42.63
CA ALA A 227 39.12 -82.69 43.24
C ALA A 227 39.17 -83.38 44.63
N GLN A 228 38.03 -83.73 45.22
CA GLN A 228 37.94 -84.25 46.60
C GLN A 228 37.51 -85.73 46.67
N LEU A 229 37.34 -86.39 45.52
CA LEU A 229 36.87 -87.78 45.40
C LEU A 229 37.83 -88.61 44.51
N GLN A 230 39.12 -88.58 44.84
CA GLN A 230 40.17 -89.41 44.21
C GLN A 230 40.97 -90.26 45.20
N ASP A 231 40.56 -90.35 46.48
CA ASP A 231 41.30 -91.10 47.50
C ASP A 231 40.41 -91.93 48.45
N LYS A 232 39.47 -92.72 47.90
CA LYS A 232 38.94 -93.94 48.59
C LYS A 232 38.53 -94.97 47.55
N GLY A 233 39.11 -96.16 47.69
CA GLY A 233 38.95 -97.31 46.81
C GLY A 233 37.58 -97.96 46.86
N ALA A 234 37.37 -98.81 45.86
CA ALA A 234 36.18 -99.61 45.58
C ALA A 234 35.77 -100.47 46.78
N ASP A 235 34.47 -100.48 47.08
CA ASP A 235 33.61 -101.67 47.01
C ASP A 235 32.15 -101.28 47.33
N GLU A 236 31.24 -102.07 46.77
CA GLU A 236 29.79 -102.12 46.97
C GLU A 236 28.83 -101.22 46.15
N GLU A 237 27.90 -101.93 45.53
CA GLU A 237 26.77 -101.51 44.72
C GLU A 237 25.78 -100.65 45.53
N GLY A 238 25.92 -99.34 45.40
CA GLY A 238 24.88 -98.38 45.74
C GLY A 238 24.58 -97.52 44.52
N LYS A 239 23.49 -97.83 43.80
CA LYS A 239 22.97 -97.06 42.66
C LYS A 239 22.46 -95.69 43.15
N GLY A 240 23.38 -94.80 43.50
CA GLY A 240 23.09 -93.42 43.91
C GLY A 240 22.55 -92.65 42.71
N GLU A 241 21.26 -92.32 42.73
CA GLU A 241 20.64 -91.47 41.72
C GLU A 241 21.37 -90.12 41.67
N GLY A 242 22.31 -89.97 40.72
CA GLY A 242 22.93 -88.68 40.47
C GLY A 242 21.86 -87.64 40.18
N GLU A 243 21.93 -86.49 40.84
CA GLU A 243 20.97 -85.40 40.67
C GLU A 243 20.74 -85.15 39.17
N LYS A 244 19.49 -85.25 38.71
CA LYS A 244 19.14 -85.02 37.30
C LYS A 244 18.79 -83.55 37.14
N LEU A 245 19.46 -82.86 36.22
CA LEU A 245 19.17 -81.47 35.86
C LEU A 245 18.20 -81.44 34.68
N VAL A 246 17.09 -80.74 34.84
CA VAL A 246 16.11 -80.49 33.80
C VAL A 246 16.40 -79.12 33.19
N ASN A 247 16.51 -79.07 31.86
CA ASN A 247 16.44 -77.83 31.10
C ASN A 247 15.19 -77.90 30.22
N ALA A 248 14.27 -76.99 30.42
CA ALA A 248 13.06 -76.89 29.63
C ALA A 248 13.00 -75.56 28.88
N VAL A 249 12.43 -75.59 27.68
CA VAL A 249 12.01 -74.42 26.93
C VAL A 249 10.48 -74.42 26.94
N VAL A 250 9.90 -73.36 27.48
CA VAL A 250 8.46 -73.26 27.72
C VAL A 250 7.93 -72.03 26.96
N PRO A 251 7.19 -72.23 25.87
CA PRO A 251 6.49 -71.16 25.17
C PRO A 251 5.14 -70.85 25.82
N PHE A 252 4.88 -69.57 26.06
CA PHE A 252 3.60 -69.07 26.53
C PHE A 252 2.82 -68.47 25.36
N ALA A 253 1.49 -68.40 25.51
CA ALA A 253 0.62 -67.76 24.53
C ALA A 253 0.76 -66.22 24.52
N GLN A 254 1.17 -65.63 25.65
CA GLN A 254 1.28 -64.18 25.82
C GLN A 254 2.62 -63.76 26.42
N ILE A 255 3.11 -62.59 26.00
CA ILE A 255 4.33 -61.94 26.53
C ILE A 255 4.17 -61.48 27.99
N SER A 256 2.95 -61.13 28.40
CA SER A 256 2.62 -60.80 29.79
C SER A 256 2.87 -61.98 30.72
N SER A 257 2.51 -63.18 30.28
CA SER A 257 2.67 -64.43 31.03
C SER A 257 4.15 -64.82 31.18
N THR A 258 4.95 -64.66 30.11
CA THR A 258 6.40 -64.87 30.21
C THR A 258 7.08 -63.88 31.13
N PHE A 259 6.72 -62.59 31.01
CA PHE A 259 7.22 -61.55 31.89
C PHE A 259 6.83 -61.81 33.35
N GLY A 260 5.60 -62.26 33.62
CA GLY A 260 5.14 -62.63 34.96
C GLY A 260 5.92 -63.80 35.56
N ALA A 261 6.22 -64.82 34.75
CA ALA A 261 7.04 -65.95 35.15
C ALA A 261 8.49 -65.53 35.46
N ILE A 262 9.08 -64.65 34.65
CA ILE A 262 10.45 -64.14 34.83
C ILE A 262 10.56 -63.15 36.00
N SER A 263 9.56 -62.29 36.17
CA SER A 263 9.47 -61.35 37.31
C SER A 263 9.35 -62.09 38.64
N SER A 264 8.73 -63.27 38.63
CA SER A 264 8.67 -64.20 39.76
C SER A 264 9.93 -65.05 39.90
N GLY A 265 10.96 -64.80 39.08
CA GLY A 265 12.23 -65.51 39.06
C GLY A 265 12.96 -65.58 40.41
N PRO A 266 13.01 -64.51 41.24
CA PRO A 266 13.59 -64.60 42.58
C PRO A 266 12.89 -65.65 43.47
N THR A 267 11.56 -65.65 43.48
CA THR A 267 10.73 -66.61 44.22
C THR A 267 10.91 -68.03 43.70
N LEU A 268 10.95 -68.21 42.38
CA LEU A 268 11.18 -69.51 41.74
C LEU A 268 12.60 -70.03 42.03
N LYS A 269 13.60 -69.14 42.08
CA LYS A 269 14.98 -69.47 42.40
C LYS A 269 15.15 -69.92 43.84
N GLU A 270 14.43 -69.31 44.78
CA GLU A 270 14.35 -69.78 46.18
C GLU A 270 13.78 -71.21 46.27
N GLN A 271 12.87 -71.56 45.38
CA GLN A 271 12.32 -72.92 45.26
C GLN A 271 13.23 -73.88 44.46
N GLY A 272 14.38 -73.41 43.95
CA GLY A 272 15.34 -74.22 43.18
C GLY A 272 15.10 -74.27 41.67
N MET A 273 14.28 -73.35 41.12
CA MET A 273 13.97 -73.22 39.70
C MET A 273 14.50 -71.89 39.14
N GLU A 274 15.48 -71.96 38.24
CA GLU A 274 16.03 -70.81 37.54
C GLU A 274 15.25 -70.54 36.25
N VAL A 275 14.81 -69.31 36.04
CA VAL A 275 14.06 -68.89 34.84
C VAL A 275 14.83 -67.76 34.13
N SER A 276 14.93 -67.85 32.80
CA SER A 276 15.58 -66.84 31.96
C SER A 276 14.93 -66.77 30.58
N TRP A 277 14.99 -65.62 29.89
CA TRP A 277 14.59 -65.51 28.49
C TRP A 277 15.38 -66.47 27.58
N VAL A 278 14.73 -67.08 26.58
CA VAL A 278 15.41 -67.98 25.63
C VAL A 278 16.44 -67.22 24.78
N GLY A 279 16.10 -66.00 24.35
CA GLY A 279 16.99 -65.10 23.61
C GLY A 279 18.09 -64.44 24.46
N GLY A 280 18.17 -64.75 25.76
CA GLY A 280 19.18 -64.22 26.69
C GLY A 280 19.02 -62.74 27.06
N SER A 281 18.17 -62.00 26.35
CA SER A 281 17.83 -60.60 26.60
C SER A 281 16.32 -60.41 26.70
N GLU A 282 15.91 -59.33 27.36
CA GLU A 282 14.52 -58.94 27.48
C GLU A 282 13.99 -58.44 26.12
N PRO A 283 12.79 -58.88 25.68
CA PRO A 283 12.15 -58.40 24.47
C PRO A 283 12.02 -56.87 24.39
N PRO A 284 12.31 -56.23 23.23
CA PRO A 284 12.25 -54.77 23.07
C PRO A 284 10.89 -54.15 23.42
N ILE A 285 9.80 -54.92 23.23
CA ILE A 285 8.44 -54.49 23.57
C ILE A 285 8.29 -54.20 25.07
N LEU A 286 8.96 -54.94 25.95
CA LEU A 286 8.88 -54.70 27.39
C LEU A 286 9.65 -53.44 27.81
N GLY A 287 10.74 -53.11 27.11
CA GLY A 287 11.42 -51.82 27.24
C GLY A 287 10.51 -50.66 26.81
N TRP A 288 9.86 -50.80 25.65
CA TRP A 288 8.88 -49.82 25.15
C TRP A 288 7.69 -49.62 26.11
N LEU A 289 7.16 -50.69 26.72
CA LEU A 289 6.09 -50.59 27.73
C LEU A 289 6.58 -49.91 29.02
N ARG A 290 7.85 -50.09 29.39
CA ARG A 290 8.46 -49.44 30.57
C ARG A 290 8.66 -47.95 30.35
N ASP A 291 9.09 -47.56 29.16
CA ASP A 291 9.27 -46.15 28.78
C ASP A 291 7.92 -45.39 28.74
N ARG A 292 6.82 -46.10 28.43
CA ARG A 292 5.43 -45.58 28.53
C ARG A 292 4.85 -45.63 29.94
N GLY A 293 5.55 -46.21 30.92
CA GLY A 293 5.11 -46.31 32.32
C GLY A 293 4.04 -47.38 32.58
N GLU A 294 3.78 -48.27 31.63
CA GLU A 294 2.76 -49.34 31.73
C GLU A 294 3.30 -50.60 32.42
N LEU A 295 4.62 -50.84 32.37
CA LEU A 295 5.31 -51.81 33.22
C LEU A 295 5.81 -51.09 34.48
N GLY A 296 5.17 -51.33 35.62
CA GLY A 296 5.46 -50.66 36.91
C GLY A 296 6.95 -50.63 37.26
N GLY A 297 7.61 -49.51 36.92
CA GLY A 297 9.02 -49.23 37.15
C GLY A 297 9.25 -47.74 37.03
N ARG A 298 9.74 -47.12 38.11
CA ARG A 298 10.13 -45.70 38.14
C ARG A 298 11.21 -45.45 37.07
N PRO A 299 11.13 -44.41 36.24
CA PRO A 299 12.16 -44.14 35.24
C PRO A 299 13.49 -43.88 35.95
N GLN A 300 14.49 -44.72 35.68
CA GLN A 300 15.86 -44.43 36.06
C GLN A 300 16.38 -43.37 35.09
N SER A 301 16.58 -42.16 35.60
CA SER A 301 17.34 -41.11 34.93
C SER A 301 18.76 -41.61 34.67
N THR A 302 19.16 -41.66 33.41
CA THR A 302 20.58 -41.59 33.07
C THR A 302 21.01 -40.12 33.05
N ASN A 303 22.19 -39.90 33.61
CA ASN A 303 22.70 -38.66 34.20
C ASN A 303 22.84 -37.45 33.26
N PRO A 304 22.93 -36.24 33.85
CA PRO A 304 23.24 -35.00 33.15
C PRO A 304 24.72 -34.97 32.75
N ALA A 305 24.99 -34.69 31.47
CA ALA A 305 26.33 -34.36 31.02
C ALA A 305 26.68 -32.94 31.46
N SER A 306 27.57 -32.87 32.46
CA SER A 306 28.68 -31.94 32.62
C SER A 306 28.59 -30.59 31.90
N THR A 307 28.36 -29.54 32.69
CA THR A 307 28.84 -28.18 32.43
C THR A 307 30.37 -28.19 32.26
N SER A 308 30.84 -27.83 31.07
CA SER A 308 32.19 -27.34 30.86
C SER A 308 32.11 -25.94 30.29
N SER A 309 32.46 -24.97 31.15
CA SER A 309 32.85 -23.62 30.79
C SER A 309 34.18 -23.61 30.02
N ASN A 310 34.37 -22.55 29.23
CA ASN A 310 35.59 -22.10 28.53
C ASN A 310 35.71 -22.54 27.06
N ASN A 311 35.37 -21.62 26.15
CA ASN A 311 36.39 -20.82 25.46
C ASN A 311 35.73 -19.81 24.52
N ALA A 312 35.83 -18.53 24.88
CA ALA A 312 36.00 -17.45 23.88
C ALA A 312 37.48 -17.45 23.47
N PRO A 313 37.81 -17.08 22.22
CA PRO A 313 38.29 -15.71 22.02
C PRO A 313 37.81 -15.07 20.71
N GLY A 314 37.97 -13.73 20.65
CA GLY A 314 37.84 -12.91 19.43
C GLY A 314 38.79 -13.39 18.32
N GLU A 315 38.70 -12.89 17.09
CA GLU A 315 38.45 -11.51 16.68
C GLU A 315 38.31 -11.49 15.14
N ALA A 316 37.86 -10.35 14.62
CA ALA A 316 38.21 -9.80 13.30
C ALA A 316 37.42 -10.23 12.03
N GLN A 317 36.91 -9.16 11.40
CA GLN A 317 36.93 -8.87 9.96
C GLN A 317 35.89 -9.57 9.07
N THR A 318 34.78 -8.87 8.84
CA THR A 318 34.11 -8.94 7.53
C THR A 318 34.81 -7.99 6.57
N THR A 319 35.50 -8.57 5.60
CA THR A 319 36.14 -7.93 4.46
C THR A 319 35.12 -7.43 3.44
N ASN A 320 35.35 -6.21 2.99
CA ASN A 320 34.87 -5.62 1.73
C ASN A 320 35.21 -6.47 0.50
N VAL A 321 34.24 -6.66 -0.41
CA VAL A 321 34.39 -6.65 -1.89
C VAL A 321 33.01 -6.24 -2.46
N ALA A 322 32.77 -4.96 -2.75
CA ALA A 322 32.99 -4.23 -4.03
C ALA A 322 31.94 -4.48 -5.13
N ASN A 323 31.07 -3.49 -5.36
CA ASN A 323 30.89 -2.82 -6.67
C ASN A 323 29.85 -1.69 -6.62
N GLY A 324 30.18 -0.52 -7.20
CA GLY A 324 29.19 0.29 -7.93
C GLY A 324 28.79 1.68 -7.40
N VAL A 325 29.73 2.62 -7.36
CA VAL A 325 29.65 4.04 -7.75
C VAL A 325 28.27 4.73 -7.69
N LYS A 326 28.09 5.72 -6.78
CA LYS A 326 27.28 6.93 -7.05
C LYS A 326 27.91 8.20 -6.44
N PHE A 327 28.12 9.12 -7.35
CA PHE A 327 28.66 10.47 -7.31
C PHE A 327 27.67 11.46 -6.67
N SER A 328 28.11 12.35 -5.76
CA SER A 328 27.93 13.81 -5.91
C SER A 328 28.51 14.59 -4.72
N THR A 329 29.42 15.48 -5.07
CA THR A 329 30.07 16.51 -4.27
C THR A 329 29.11 17.65 -3.89
N PHE A 330 28.92 17.94 -2.60
CA PHE A 330 28.67 19.29 -2.09
C PHE A 330 29.27 19.42 -0.68
N PRO A 331 30.07 20.46 -0.38
CA PRO A 331 30.77 20.58 0.90
C PRO A 331 29.86 21.08 2.03
N SER A 332 29.82 20.34 3.13
CA SER A 332 29.09 20.69 4.35
C SER A 332 29.95 21.55 5.28
N THR A 333 30.18 22.82 4.96
CA THR A 333 30.60 23.83 5.96
C THR A 333 30.27 25.26 5.49
N PHE A 334 29.22 25.86 6.05
CA PHE A 334 29.01 27.33 6.06
C PHE A 334 29.05 27.81 7.53
N PRO A 335 29.51 29.05 7.80
CA PRO A 335 29.76 29.53 9.15
C PRO A 335 28.47 29.92 9.88
N SER A 336 28.47 29.71 11.19
CA SER A 336 27.41 30.05 12.14
C SER A 336 27.11 31.56 12.15
N ILE A 337 25.85 31.93 11.94
CA ILE A 337 25.31 33.30 12.06
C ILE A 337 24.47 33.35 13.35
N PRO A 338 24.57 34.41 14.18
CA PRO A 338 23.94 34.43 15.50
C PRO A 338 22.41 34.47 15.44
N SER A 339 21.83 33.80 16.44
CA SER A 339 20.40 33.62 16.70
C SER A 339 19.65 34.95 16.80
N PHE A 340 18.56 35.11 16.05
CA PHE A 340 17.61 36.20 16.17
C PHE A 340 16.27 35.65 16.71
N GLU A 341 15.73 36.29 17.74
CA GLU A 341 14.48 35.93 18.43
C GLU A 341 13.26 35.82 17.50
N PRO A 342 12.28 34.95 17.81
CA PRO A 342 11.07 34.82 17.00
C PRO A 342 10.03 35.88 17.38
N LEU A 343 9.60 36.69 16.41
CA LEU A 343 8.38 37.49 16.50
C LEU A 343 7.10 36.64 16.31
N PRO A 344 5.94 37.05 16.85
CA PRO A 344 4.70 36.27 16.86
C PRO A 344 4.05 36.12 15.47
N PRO A 345 3.19 35.10 15.27
CA PRO A 345 2.61 34.80 13.96
C PRO A 345 1.59 35.86 13.55
N ALA A 346 1.88 36.55 12.44
CA ALA A 346 0.97 37.49 11.82
C ALA A 346 -0.27 36.76 11.27
N ALA A 347 -1.42 37.37 11.54
CA ALA A 347 -2.75 36.95 11.15
C ALA A 347 -2.90 36.74 9.63
N LYS A 348 -3.75 35.78 9.28
CA LYS A 348 -4.25 35.54 7.91
C LYS A 348 -4.87 36.83 7.35
N ALA A 349 -4.19 37.47 6.41
CA ALA A 349 -4.78 38.51 5.58
C ALA A 349 -5.42 37.86 4.34
N THR A 350 -6.74 37.73 4.39
CA THR A 350 -7.58 37.61 3.20
C THR A 350 -7.58 38.94 2.45
N SER A 351 -7.54 38.90 1.12
CA SER A 351 -7.82 40.02 0.19
C SER A 351 -6.76 41.13 0.13
N ALA A 352 -5.71 40.92 -0.69
CA ALA A 352 -4.97 42.04 -1.30
C ALA A 352 -4.39 41.55 -2.63
N MET A 353 -4.77 42.21 -3.72
CA MET A 353 -4.24 41.99 -5.08
C MET A 353 -2.72 41.76 -5.07
N ASP A 354 -2.23 40.76 -5.81
CA ASP A 354 -0.81 40.37 -5.85
C ASP A 354 0.09 41.59 -6.07
N PHE A 355 1.24 41.65 -5.38
CA PHE A 355 2.15 42.80 -5.43
C PHE A 355 2.55 43.19 -6.87
N GLU A 356 2.69 42.20 -7.74
CA GLU A 356 2.94 42.38 -9.17
C GLU A 356 1.75 43.06 -9.88
N SER A 357 0.51 42.66 -9.55
CA SER A 357 -0.70 43.28 -10.10
C SER A 357 -0.88 44.74 -9.65
N ILE A 358 -0.53 45.06 -8.39
CA ILE A 358 -0.52 46.45 -7.88
C ILE A 358 0.55 47.27 -8.59
N THR A 359 1.72 46.68 -8.85
CA THR A 359 2.82 47.37 -9.53
C THR A 359 2.47 47.64 -11.00
N LEU A 360 1.86 46.68 -11.70
CA LEU A 360 1.38 46.87 -13.07
C LEU A 360 0.22 47.87 -13.15
N LEU A 361 -0.67 47.91 -12.15
CA LEU A 361 -1.74 48.92 -12.08
C LEU A 361 -1.16 50.33 -11.95
N ARG A 362 -0.17 50.52 -11.06
CA ARG A 362 0.53 51.81 -10.91
C ARG A 362 1.30 52.21 -12.16
N LEU A 363 1.88 51.25 -12.88
CA LEU A 363 2.57 51.51 -14.15
C LEU A 363 1.59 52.01 -15.22
N ARG A 364 0.42 51.37 -15.32
CA ARG A 364 -0.66 51.78 -16.25
C ARG A 364 -1.25 53.13 -15.89
N GLU A 365 -1.45 53.43 -14.61
CA GLU A 365 -1.92 54.76 -14.17
C GLU A 365 -0.89 55.84 -14.48
N ALA A 366 0.41 55.57 -14.29
CA ALA A 366 1.48 56.49 -14.62
C ALA A 366 1.59 56.75 -16.14
N GLU A 367 1.45 55.70 -16.95
CA GLU A 367 1.47 55.82 -18.42
C GLU A 367 0.25 56.59 -18.94
N ARG A 368 -0.95 56.31 -18.38
CA ARG A 368 -2.16 57.05 -18.72
C ARG A 368 -2.08 58.52 -18.33
N ALA A 369 -1.59 58.83 -17.13
CA ALA A 369 -1.42 60.21 -16.68
C ALA A 369 -0.39 60.97 -17.52
N ARG A 370 0.65 60.28 -18.03
CA ARG A 370 1.61 60.86 -18.96
C ARG A 370 0.96 61.21 -20.30
N LEU A 371 0.19 60.29 -20.87
CA LEU A 371 -0.54 60.52 -22.13
C LEU A 371 -1.60 61.63 -21.98
N GLU A 372 -2.34 61.67 -20.87
CA GLU A 372 -3.31 62.75 -20.62
C GLU A 372 -2.63 64.13 -20.50
N ARG A 373 -1.44 64.20 -19.88
CA ARG A 373 -0.65 65.44 -19.85
C ARG A 373 -0.15 65.84 -21.23
N GLU A 374 0.33 64.88 -22.02
CA GLU A 374 0.81 65.11 -23.37
C GLU A 374 -0.32 65.60 -24.30
N ILE A 375 -1.52 65.03 -24.16
CA ILE A 375 -2.72 65.49 -24.89
C ILE A 375 -3.12 66.91 -24.48
N LEU A 376 -3.15 67.21 -23.17
CA LEU A 376 -3.46 68.56 -22.68
C LEU A 376 -2.42 69.59 -23.13
N GLU A 377 -1.15 69.20 -23.19
CA GLU A 377 -0.06 70.09 -23.62
C GLU A 377 -0.04 70.27 -25.15
N ALA A 378 -0.45 69.26 -25.92
CA ALA A 378 -0.66 69.35 -27.37
C ALA A 378 -1.89 70.23 -27.68
N GLU A 379 -2.98 70.06 -26.94
CA GLU A 379 -4.19 70.89 -27.03
C GLU A 379 -3.89 72.36 -26.66
N ALA A 380 -3.05 72.59 -25.64
CA ALA A 380 -2.59 73.93 -25.25
C ALA A 380 -1.62 74.56 -26.26
N ARG A 381 -0.83 73.75 -26.99
CA ARG A 381 0.07 74.21 -28.06
C ARG A 381 -0.64 74.43 -29.40
N GLY A 382 -1.89 74.01 -29.54
CA GLY A 382 -2.62 74.12 -30.80
C GLY A 382 -2.04 73.28 -31.94
N GLU A 383 -1.14 72.34 -31.63
CA GLU A 383 -0.58 71.37 -32.58
C GLU A 383 -1.43 70.10 -32.53
N GLU A 384 -2.29 69.90 -33.55
CA GLU A 384 -3.02 68.65 -33.73
C GLU A 384 -2.06 67.50 -34.07
N VAL A 385 -1.97 66.49 -33.19
CA VAL A 385 -1.34 65.17 -33.44
C VAL A 385 -2.22 64.29 -34.32
#